data_AF-A0A1B9PMN9-F1
#
_entry.id   AF-A0A1B9PMN9-F1
#
_cell.length_a   1.000
_cell.length_b   1.000
_cell.length_c   1.000
_cell.angle_alpha   90.00
_cell.angle_beta   90.00
_cell.angle_gamma   90.00
#
_symmetry.space_group_name_H-M   'P 1'
#
loop_
_entity.id
_entity.type
_entity.pdbx_description
1 polymer ?
#
loop_
_entity_poly.entity_id
_entity_poly.type
_entity_poly.pdbx_seq_one_letter_code
_entity_poly.pdbx_strand_id
1 'polypeptide(L)'
;MNLLKNRENTKKTDQFNILIVDDCRVSSLSLSKLLMLLGFKSISYAKSYQQALQMCSKKHYSLLFIDYHLEQVLNGSELYDLLREKGFIQPYTRVITISGDNTTQTVLSTLSKGNGDYLCKPISQSILSYKMADAYQEFQFFKYLYFLKKEGNNADILKEKTISLAKNKNLNELDLFLFDLFIPNDKENLIKLCEQPEFINRRNYILTKLQLEAELELTTPSELIDKTESLCRKHPLFASAFDFLSQLQIKQLRYEDALFSAHTALDLTPSVPSRSLQAMKLALSCNNKVYFLKSSHLLANHLPIADQNWGSYVAECFSYYESYIQNCQSESDKKQLRLEQKNFVRRSEYRLTDTQKIQLSVLFSFSECKQLITNGDIIKAKQITLKVVQPFFDNLHQLNSVVLIELLYLLSFFGELWLLERVNSVIKTKHRFNDYCTDYLNILKNDSDLKESILLLSYTINQIDNHQNKVLPVNELTNNLDRYQKTFVQFPYSSEVIIGILEYYIALSIDNPTKISAMVSLIKDMPLSQNLMDRRDVVLKALHTHDNFIEEKSATSANSTLVKHVITNEQRPFKTLPTK
;
A
#
# COMPACT_ATOMS: atom_id res chain seq x y z
N MET A 1 42.32 2.34 18.85
CA MET A 1 42.51 0.88 18.96
C MET A 1 42.91 0.37 17.59
N ASN A 2 44.21 0.19 17.32
CA ASN A 2 44.72 -0.24 16.01
C ASN A 2 44.25 -1.67 15.73
N LEU A 3 43.22 -1.83 14.89
CA LEU A 3 42.74 -3.13 14.40
C LEU A 3 43.82 -3.96 13.69
N LEU A 4 44.96 -3.36 13.36
CA LEU A 4 46.00 -3.94 12.52
C LEU A 4 47.40 -3.75 13.13
N LYS A 5 47.85 -4.74 13.92
CA LYS A 5 49.28 -4.96 14.20
C LYS A 5 49.79 -6.34 13.75
N ASN A 6 48.92 -7.27 13.31
CA ASN A 6 49.30 -8.64 12.91
C ASN A 6 49.00 -8.95 11.44
N ARG A 7 49.89 -9.71 10.78
CA ARG A 7 49.76 -10.18 9.38
C ARG A 7 48.47 -10.98 9.12
N GLU A 8 47.92 -11.66 10.12
CA GLU A 8 46.62 -12.35 9.99
C GLU A 8 45.42 -11.41 9.86
N ASN A 9 45.45 -10.24 10.52
CA ASN A 9 44.37 -9.25 10.38
C ASN A 9 44.39 -8.57 9.01
N THR A 10 45.56 -8.45 8.36
CA THR A 10 45.67 -7.87 7.01
C THR A 10 45.03 -8.74 5.92
N LYS A 11 45.07 -10.09 6.03
CA LYS A 11 44.36 -10.99 5.11
C LYS A 11 42.84 -10.96 5.31
N LYS A 12 42.39 -10.71 6.55
CA LYS A 12 40.96 -10.65 6.91
C LYS A 12 40.28 -9.37 6.42
N THR A 13 40.99 -8.23 6.38
CA THR A 13 40.46 -6.96 5.82
C THR A 13 40.35 -6.98 4.30
N ASP A 14 41.19 -7.76 3.61
CA ASP A 14 41.16 -7.87 2.14
C ASP A 14 39.90 -8.62 1.63
N GLN A 15 39.27 -9.45 2.48
CA GLN A 15 37.99 -10.13 2.18
C GLN A 15 36.75 -9.33 2.61
N PHE A 16 36.93 -8.18 3.28
CA PHE A 16 35.83 -7.33 3.73
C PHE A 16 35.47 -6.32 2.64
N ASN A 17 34.55 -6.72 1.75
CA ASN A 17 34.16 -5.92 0.59
C ASN A 17 33.25 -4.77 1.01
N ILE A 18 33.63 -3.53 0.67
CA ILE A 18 32.88 -2.32 0.97
C ILE A 18 32.33 -1.69 -0.31
N LEU A 19 31.05 -1.31 -0.30
CA LEU A 19 30.45 -0.46 -1.34
C LEU A 19 30.09 0.90 -0.75
N ILE A 20 30.48 1.98 -1.42
CA ILE A 20 30.04 3.34 -1.11
C ILE A 20 29.02 3.76 -2.17
N VAL A 21 27.83 4.15 -1.72
CA VAL A 21 26.75 4.69 -2.56
C VAL A 21 26.57 6.15 -2.20
N ASP A 22 27.13 7.05 -3.01
CA ASP A 22 27.06 8.49 -2.81
C ASP A 22 27.21 9.13 -4.20
N ASP A 23 26.29 10.02 -4.54
CA ASP A 23 26.25 10.73 -5.81
C ASP A 23 27.35 11.80 -5.94
N CYS A 24 27.79 12.32 -4.80
CA CYS A 24 28.88 13.26 -4.69
C CYS A 24 30.20 12.52 -4.76
N ARG A 25 30.83 12.56 -5.93
CA ARG A 25 32.14 11.95 -6.18
C ARG A 25 33.20 12.38 -5.16
N VAL A 26 33.19 13.63 -4.74
CA VAL A 26 34.15 14.19 -3.76
C VAL A 26 33.94 13.55 -2.38
N SER A 27 32.68 13.42 -1.93
CA SER A 27 32.33 12.74 -0.68
C SER A 27 32.77 11.28 -0.69
N SER A 28 32.44 10.54 -1.76
CA SER A 28 32.87 9.17 -2.00
C SER A 28 34.40 8.98 -1.91
N LEU A 29 35.16 9.86 -2.55
CA LEU A 29 36.63 9.82 -2.54
C LEU A 29 37.21 10.09 -1.15
N SER A 30 36.64 11.07 -0.44
CA SER A 30 37.07 11.43 0.92
C SER A 30 36.88 10.26 1.88
N LEU A 31 35.68 9.66 1.91
CA LEU A 31 35.39 8.49 2.73
C LEU A 31 36.31 7.33 2.40
N SER A 32 36.53 7.06 1.11
CA SER A 32 37.39 5.96 0.72
C SER A 32 38.85 6.17 1.11
N LYS A 33 39.37 7.39 1.06
CA LYS A 33 40.72 7.69 1.55
C LYS A 33 40.84 7.37 3.04
N LEU A 34 39.84 7.74 3.84
CA LEU A 34 39.80 7.40 5.26
C LEU A 34 39.75 5.89 5.50
N LEU A 35 38.94 5.15 4.74
CA LEU A 35 38.87 3.68 4.82
C LEU A 35 40.19 3.00 4.44
N MET A 36 40.89 3.51 3.42
CA MET A 36 42.23 3.02 3.04
C MET A 36 43.26 3.27 4.13
N LEU A 37 43.21 4.43 4.81
CA LEU A 37 44.07 4.72 5.98
C LEU A 37 43.81 3.77 7.15
N LEU A 38 42.57 3.25 7.27
CA LEU A 38 42.20 2.22 8.25
C LEU A 38 42.57 0.79 7.79
N GLY A 39 43.14 0.63 6.59
CA GLY A 39 43.65 -0.64 6.07
C GLY A 39 42.66 -1.43 5.20
N PHE A 40 41.49 -0.88 4.86
CA PHE A 40 40.54 -1.52 3.95
C PHE A 40 40.89 -1.25 2.49
N LYS A 41 41.06 -2.31 1.69
CA LYS A 41 41.50 -2.20 0.29
C LYS A 41 40.41 -2.50 -0.75
N SER A 42 39.43 -3.34 -0.41
CA SER A 42 38.35 -3.73 -1.33
C SER A 42 37.17 -2.75 -1.25
N ILE A 43 37.33 -1.58 -1.88
CA ILE A 43 36.33 -0.50 -1.88
C ILE A 43 35.79 -0.32 -3.30
N SER A 44 34.47 -0.35 -3.44
CA SER A 44 33.75 -0.10 -4.70
C SER A 44 32.84 1.13 -4.54
N TYR A 45 32.46 1.77 -5.64
CA TYR A 45 31.62 2.97 -5.63
C TYR A 45 30.44 2.84 -6.58
N ALA A 46 29.28 3.31 -6.14
CA ALA A 46 28.11 3.54 -6.96
C ALA A 46 27.70 5.01 -6.85
N LYS A 47 27.51 5.68 -7.98
CA LYS A 47 27.07 7.08 -8.04
C LYS A 47 25.55 7.25 -8.06
N SER A 48 24.80 6.14 -8.09
CA SER A 48 23.34 6.15 -8.13
C SER A 48 22.76 4.85 -7.55
N TYR A 49 21.47 4.87 -7.20
CA TYR A 49 20.82 3.68 -6.66
C TYR A 49 20.77 2.54 -7.70
N GLN A 50 20.60 2.84 -8.99
CA GLN A 50 20.57 1.81 -10.05
C GLN A 50 21.92 1.09 -10.16
N GLN A 51 23.03 1.84 -10.07
CA GLN A 51 24.36 1.25 -10.09
C GLN A 51 24.58 0.38 -8.85
N ALA A 52 24.13 0.84 -7.67
CA ALA A 52 24.20 0.04 -6.45
C ALA A 52 23.43 -1.28 -6.58
N LEU A 53 22.21 -1.25 -7.11
CA LEU A 53 21.41 -2.45 -7.40
C LEU A 53 22.15 -3.42 -8.33
N GLN A 54 22.71 -2.93 -9.43
CA GLN A 54 23.45 -3.75 -10.39
C GLN A 54 24.73 -4.36 -9.79
N MET A 55 25.41 -3.61 -8.92
CA MET A 55 26.63 -4.09 -8.27
C MET A 55 26.32 -5.15 -7.21
N CYS A 56 25.31 -4.92 -6.37
CA CYS A 56 24.88 -5.88 -5.35
C CYS A 56 24.28 -7.16 -5.96
N SER A 57 23.65 -7.07 -7.15
CA SER A 57 23.16 -8.26 -7.84
C SER A 57 24.28 -9.17 -8.39
N LYS A 58 25.50 -8.64 -8.53
CA LYS A 58 26.65 -9.36 -9.11
C LYS A 58 27.70 -9.77 -8.07
N LYS A 59 27.82 -9.01 -6.98
CA LYS A 59 28.86 -9.18 -5.97
C LYS A 59 28.28 -8.96 -4.58
N HIS A 60 28.65 -9.85 -3.64
CA HIS A 60 28.32 -9.67 -2.24
C HIS A 60 29.29 -8.70 -1.55
N TYR A 61 28.71 -7.77 -0.79
CA TYR A 61 29.42 -6.82 0.05
C TYR A 61 29.24 -7.18 1.52
N SER A 62 30.26 -6.91 2.33
CA SER A 62 30.22 -7.08 3.78
C SER A 62 29.66 -5.85 4.48
N LEU A 63 29.93 -4.66 3.91
CA LEU A 63 29.49 -3.38 4.42
C LEU A 63 29.08 -2.45 3.28
N LEU A 64 27.94 -1.79 3.44
CA LEU A 64 27.49 -0.70 2.58
C LEU A 64 27.59 0.63 3.32
N PHE A 65 28.21 1.62 2.72
CA PHE A 65 27.99 3.03 3.06
C PHE A 65 26.97 3.60 2.10
N ILE A 66 25.87 4.15 2.61
CA ILE A 66 24.81 4.70 1.76
C ILE A 66 24.54 6.14 2.19
N ASP A 67 24.67 7.08 1.27
CA ASP A 67 24.22 8.44 1.51
C ASP A 67 22.69 8.48 1.64
N TYR A 68 22.19 9.21 2.62
CA TYR A 68 20.76 9.32 2.86
C TYR A 68 20.06 10.12 1.75
N HIS A 69 20.69 11.18 1.23
CA HIS A 69 20.12 12.12 0.26
C HIS A 69 20.68 11.87 -1.15
N LEU A 70 20.32 10.74 -1.75
CA LEU A 70 20.67 10.46 -3.15
C LEU A 70 19.91 11.41 -4.11
N GLU A 71 20.50 11.80 -5.25
CA GLU A 71 19.93 12.75 -6.26
C GLU A 71 18.61 12.29 -6.91
N GLN A 72 18.12 11.10 -6.55
CA GLN A 72 17.01 10.43 -7.20
C GLN A 72 15.80 10.37 -6.26
N VAL A 73 14.65 9.97 -6.82
CA VAL A 73 13.37 9.90 -6.12
C VAL A 73 13.44 9.08 -4.81
N LEU A 74 14.39 8.14 -4.75
CA LEU A 74 14.59 7.17 -3.68
C LEU A 74 15.75 7.58 -2.75
N ASN A 75 15.50 7.59 -1.44
CA ASN A 75 16.52 7.91 -0.44
C ASN A 75 17.38 6.67 -0.05
N GLY A 76 18.50 6.89 0.63
CA GLY A 76 19.42 5.80 0.99
C GLY A 76 18.80 4.71 1.88
N SER A 77 17.82 5.10 2.70
CA SER A 77 17.09 4.20 3.58
C SER A 77 16.17 3.26 2.80
N GLU A 78 15.49 3.75 1.77
CA GLU A 78 14.67 2.96 0.85
C GLU A 78 15.54 2.09 -0.08
N LEU A 79 16.76 2.51 -0.41
CA LEU A 79 17.69 1.68 -1.20
C LEU A 79 18.04 0.40 -0.44
N TYR A 80 18.28 0.52 0.86
CA TYR A 80 18.52 -0.64 1.71
C TYR A 80 17.34 -1.62 1.68
N ASP A 81 16.11 -1.13 1.84
CA ASP A 81 14.92 -1.99 1.79
C ASP A 81 14.81 -2.70 0.43
N LEU A 82 15.02 -1.97 -0.67
CA LEU A 82 14.97 -2.52 -2.01
C LEU A 82 16.06 -3.59 -2.25
N LEU A 83 17.27 -3.37 -1.73
CA LEU A 83 18.37 -4.34 -1.81
C LEU A 83 18.05 -5.62 -1.02
N ARG A 84 17.47 -5.46 0.18
CA ARG A 84 17.06 -6.56 1.05
C ARG A 84 15.92 -7.37 0.44
N GLU A 85 14.87 -6.70 -0.04
CA GLU A 85 13.69 -7.32 -0.64
C GLU A 85 14.06 -8.13 -1.89
N LYS A 86 14.98 -7.61 -2.71
CA LYS A 86 15.50 -8.32 -3.89
C LYS A 86 16.49 -9.45 -3.55
N GLY A 87 16.87 -9.61 -2.28
CA GLY A 87 17.87 -10.59 -1.86
C GLY A 87 19.28 -10.29 -2.39
N PHE A 88 19.57 -9.04 -2.78
CA PHE A 88 20.88 -8.64 -3.31
C PHE A 88 21.93 -8.45 -2.21
N ILE A 89 21.51 -8.37 -0.96
CA ILE A 89 22.39 -8.32 0.21
C ILE A 89 22.09 -9.49 1.16
N GLN A 90 23.12 -9.97 1.84
CA GLN A 90 22.97 -11.02 2.85
C GLN A 90 22.36 -10.42 4.12
N PRO A 91 21.60 -11.20 4.93
CA PRO A 91 21.01 -10.71 6.18
C PRO A 91 22.04 -10.11 7.14
N TYR A 92 23.25 -10.67 7.20
CA TYR A 92 24.34 -10.18 8.06
C TYR A 92 25.21 -9.07 7.43
N THR A 93 24.83 -8.54 6.26
CA THR A 93 25.50 -7.39 5.65
C THR A 93 25.29 -6.17 6.52
N ARG A 94 26.36 -5.44 6.84
CA ARG A 94 26.26 -4.20 7.61
C ARG A 94 25.96 -3.03 6.70
N VAL A 95 25.26 -2.04 7.24
CA VAL A 95 25.00 -0.78 6.55
C VAL A 95 25.39 0.36 7.47
N ILE A 96 26.02 1.40 6.92
CA ILE A 96 26.24 2.66 7.63
C ILE A 96 25.67 3.76 6.73
N THR A 97 24.58 4.36 7.18
CA THR A 97 23.98 5.48 6.49
C THR A 97 24.77 6.74 6.80
N ILE A 98 25.03 7.54 5.79
CA ILE A 98 25.78 8.79 5.91
C ILE A 98 24.83 9.93 5.55
N SER A 99 24.80 11.01 6.33
CA SER A 99 23.99 12.18 5.99
C SER A 99 24.54 13.47 6.58
N GLY A 100 24.21 14.60 5.95
CA GLY A 100 24.34 15.92 6.58
C GLY A 100 23.16 16.27 7.50
N ASP A 101 22.02 15.60 7.34
CA ASP A 101 20.85 15.75 8.19
C ASP A 101 21.06 15.00 9.52
N ASN A 102 20.87 15.68 10.64
CA ASN A 102 21.00 15.13 11.99
C ASN A 102 19.68 15.15 12.76
N THR A 103 18.56 15.37 12.08
CA THR A 103 17.23 15.36 12.71
C THR A 103 16.94 13.98 13.30
N THR A 104 16.32 13.99 14.48
CA THR A 104 15.93 12.77 15.20
C THR A 104 15.09 11.84 14.32
N GLN A 105 14.20 12.40 13.49
CA GLN A 105 13.33 11.65 12.58
C GLN A 105 14.13 10.85 11.56
N THR A 106 15.10 11.47 10.89
CA THR A 106 15.94 10.84 9.87
C THR A 106 16.80 9.74 10.47
N VAL A 107 17.40 10.00 11.63
CA VAL A 107 18.23 9.02 12.35
C VAL A 107 17.38 7.83 12.81
N LEU A 108 16.27 8.06 13.51
CA LEU A 108 15.42 6.98 14.01
C LEU A 108 14.76 6.18 12.89
N SER A 109 14.31 6.82 11.82
CA SER A 109 13.77 6.17 10.63
C SER A 109 14.78 5.25 9.93
N THR A 110 16.06 5.59 10.02
CA THR A 110 17.14 4.78 9.45
C THR A 110 17.49 3.61 10.36
N LEU A 111 17.67 3.88 11.65
CA LEU A 111 18.04 2.86 12.65
C LEU A 111 16.91 1.85 12.91
N SER A 112 15.66 2.21 12.67
CA SER A 112 14.50 1.30 12.82
C SER A 112 14.51 0.14 11.84
N LYS A 113 15.18 0.26 10.68
CA LYS A 113 15.20 -0.76 9.61
C LYS A 113 16.13 -1.93 9.88
N GLY A 114 16.97 -1.84 10.92
CA GLY A 114 17.89 -2.90 11.35
C GLY A 114 19.18 -2.97 10.53
N ASN A 115 20.22 -3.55 11.14
CA ASN A 115 21.56 -3.83 10.59
C ASN A 115 22.35 -2.59 10.10
N GLY A 116 21.81 -1.42 10.41
CA GLY A 116 22.31 -0.11 10.04
C GLY A 116 22.89 0.67 11.22
N ASP A 117 23.95 1.43 10.96
CA ASP A 117 24.44 2.51 11.81
C ASP A 117 24.31 3.86 11.07
N TYR A 118 24.60 4.96 11.75
CA TYR A 118 24.50 6.31 11.22
C TYR A 118 25.79 7.12 11.43
N LEU A 119 26.19 7.87 10.40
CA LEU A 119 27.33 8.79 10.42
C LEU A 119 26.91 10.17 9.90
N CYS A 120 27.10 11.19 10.74
CA CYS A 120 26.91 12.58 10.32
C CYS A 120 28.13 13.08 9.54
N LYS A 121 27.89 13.81 8.44
CA LYS A 121 28.91 14.57 7.71
C LYS A 121 29.22 15.87 8.48
N PRO A 122 30.49 16.32 8.58
CA PRO A 122 31.71 15.70 8.04
C PRO A 122 32.21 14.51 8.87
N ILE A 123 32.78 13.51 8.19
CA ILE A 123 33.20 12.24 8.82
C ILE A 123 34.60 12.40 9.42
N SER A 124 34.73 12.20 10.74
CA SER A 124 36.03 12.16 11.40
C SER A 124 36.66 10.76 11.33
N GLN A 125 37.98 10.70 11.22
CA GLN A 125 38.72 9.43 11.17
C GLN A 125 38.54 8.61 12.46
N SER A 126 38.46 9.27 13.62
CA SER A 126 38.30 8.61 14.91
C SER A 126 36.94 7.92 15.04
N ILE A 127 35.86 8.61 14.68
CA ILE A 127 34.50 8.05 14.71
C ILE A 127 34.39 6.92 13.67
N LEU A 128 34.90 7.13 12.45
CA LEU A 128 34.89 6.09 11.42
C LEU A 128 35.66 4.84 11.88
N SER A 129 36.81 5.00 12.54
CA SER A 129 37.58 3.87 13.06
C SER A 129 36.79 3.03 14.06
N TYR A 130 36.02 3.67 14.96
CA TYR A 130 35.19 2.97 15.93
C TYR A 130 34.05 2.22 15.22
N LYS A 131 33.32 2.89 14.34
CA LYS A 131 32.21 2.33 13.57
C LYS A 131 32.63 1.15 12.69
N MET A 132 33.81 1.23 12.08
CA MET A 132 34.38 0.13 11.30
C MET A 132 34.75 -1.07 12.16
N ALA A 133 35.23 -0.86 13.39
CA ALA A 133 35.54 -1.95 14.32
C ALA A 133 34.27 -2.71 14.71
N ASP A 134 33.21 -1.98 15.07
CA ASP A 134 31.92 -2.57 15.43
C ASP A 134 31.28 -3.27 14.22
N ALA A 135 31.18 -2.62 13.07
CA ALA A 135 30.62 -3.23 11.86
C ALA A 135 31.36 -4.51 11.45
N TYR A 136 32.70 -4.53 11.57
CA TYR A 136 33.48 -5.73 11.28
C TYR A 136 33.16 -6.86 12.27
N GLN A 137 33.13 -6.58 13.58
CA GLN A 137 32.78 -7.59 14.59
C GLN A 137 31.36 -8.11 14.38
N GLU A 138 30.40 -7.22 14.18
CA GLU A 138 28.99 -7.53 13.93
C GLU A 138 28.77 -8.35 12.67
N PHE A 139 29.45 -8.02 11.58
CA PHE A 139 29.42 -8.86 10.39
C PHE A 139 29.85 -10.30 10.69
N GLN A 140 30.95 -10.49 11.42
CA GLN A 140 31.48 -11.83 11.69
C GLN A 140 30.55 -12.66 12.57
N PHE A 141 30.08 -12.12 13.71
CA PHE A 141 29.27 -12.93 14.61
C PHE A 141 27.86 -13.16 14.06
N PHE A 142 27.23 -12.20 13.38
CA PHE A 142 25.93 -12.46 12.77
C PHE A 142 26.02 -13.37 11.56
N LYS A 143 27.09 -13.31 10.76
CA LYS A 143 27.35 -14.32 9.73
C LYS A 143 27.35 -15.73 10.34
N TYR A 144 27.93 -15.90 11.52
CA TYR A 144 27.92 -17.15 12.25
C TYR A 144 26.51 -17.50 12.80
N LEU A 145 25.79 -16.56 13.40
CA LEU A 145 24.42 -16.80 13.88
C LEU A 145 23.46 -17.21 12.77
N TYR A 146 23.51 -16.53 11.62
CA TYR A 146 22.70 -16.89 10.44
C TYR A 146 23.12 -18.23 9.83
N PHE A 147 24.41 -18.57 9.87
CA PHE A 147 24.89 -19.88 9.48
C PHE A 147 24.27 -20.98 10.35
N LEU A 148 24.34 -20.85 11.68
CA LEU A 148 23.71 -21.79 12.62
C LEU A 148 22.19 -21.87 12.43
N LYS A 149 21.52 -20.72 12.23
CA LYS A 149 20.07 -20.67 11.97
C LYS A 149 19.69 -21.42 10.70
N LYS A 150 20.53 -21.39 9.65
CA LYS A 150 20.29 -22.08 8.39
C LYS A 150 20.49 -23.59 8.48
N GLU A 151 21.44 -24.06 9.29
CA GLU A 151 21.71 -25.50 9.45
C GLU A 151 20.61 -26.26 10.21
N GLY A 152 19.85 -25.57 11.08
CA GLY A 152 18.68 -26.12 11.77
C GLY A 152 18.97 -27.12 12.91
N ASN A 153 20.08 -27.87 12.84
CA ASN A 153 20.45 -28.90 13.83
C ASN A 153 21.13 -28.35 15.11
N ASN A 154 21.42 -27.04 15.15
CA ASN A 154 22.22 -26.41 16.19
C ASN A 154 21.41 -25.36 17.00
N ALA A 155 20.12 -25.61 17.22
CA ALA A 155 19.21 -24.64 17.86
C ALA A 155 19.65 -24.23 19.28
N ASP A 156 20.12 -25.17 20.09
CA ASP A 156 20.59 -24.88 21.45
C ASP A 156 21.87 -24.04 21.43
N ILE A 157 22.83 -24.39 20.54
CA ILE A 157 24.06 -23.61 20.35
C ILE A 157 23.74 -22.20 19.87
N LEU A 158 22.79 -22.05 18.95
CA LEU A 158 22.32 -20.75 18.49
C LEU A 158 21.72 -19.95 19.65
N LYS A 159 20.88 -20.57 20.49
CA LYS A 159 20.26 -19.93 21.68
C LYS A 159 21.31 -19.48 22.68
N GLU A 160 22.21 -20.36 23.10
CA GLU A 160 23.30 -20.03 24.04
C GLU A 160 24.20 -18.92 23.51
N LYS A 161 24.60 -19.01 22.23
CA LYS A 161 25.50 -18.01 21.63
C LYS A 161 24.82 -16.65 21.52
N THR A 162 23.54 -16.62 21.17
CA THR A 162 22.77 -15.38 21.06
C THR A 162 22.62 -14.72 22.44
N ILE A 163 22.30 -15.49 23.49
CA ILE A 163 22.21 -14.98 24.88
C ILE A 163 23.56 -14.40 25.32
N SER A 164 24.65 -15.14 25.10
CA SER A 164 26.01 -14.70 25.46
C SER A 164 26.40 -13.38 24.79
N LEU A 165 26.05 -13.21 23.52
CA LEU A 165 26.28 -11.96 22.80
C LEU A 165 25.40 -10.83 23.32
N ALA A 166 24.11 -11.09 23.58
CA ALA A 166 23.15 -10.07 24.02
C ALA A 166 23.39 -9.57 25.46
N LYS A 167 24.04 -10.38 26.32
CA LYS A 167 24.53 -9.92 27.62
C LYS A 167 25.57 -8.80 27.52
N ASN A 168 26.36 -8.80 26.45
CA ASN A 168 27.50 -7.89 26.29
C ASN A 168 27.25 -6.77 25.26
N LYS A 169 26.30 -6.96 24.34
CA LYS A 169 26.03 -6.04 23.22
C LYS A 169 24.54 -5.70 23.18
N ASN A 170 24.23 -4.40 23.06
CA ASN A 170 22.85 -3.92 22.98
C ASN A 170 22.43 -3.62 21.55
N LEU A 171 22.17 -4.69 20.77
CA LEU A 171 21.85 -4.60 19.35
C LEU A 171 20.42 -5.11 19.09
N ASN A 172 19.63 -4.33 18.34
CA ASN A 172 18.25 -4.70 18.00
C ASN A 172 18.17 -6.06 17.29
N GLU A 173 19.13 -6.38 16.41
CA GLU A 173 19.15 -7.65 15.68
C GLU A 173 19.36 -8.86 16.62
N LEU A 174 20.11 -8.71 17.73
CA LEU A 174 20.21 -9.76 18.75
C LEU A 174 18.88 -9.95 19.50
N ASP A 175 18.16 -8.86 19.77
CA ASP A 175 16.83 -8.93 20.38
C ASP A 175 15.87 -9.73 19.48
N LEU A 176 15.88 -9.48 18.17
CA LEU A 176 15.07 -10.23 17.20
C LEU A 176 15.40 -11.72 17.19
N PHE A 177 16.68 -12.11 17.23
CA PHE A 177 17.05 -13.52 17.34
C PHE A 177 16.53 -14.15 18.64
N LEU A 178 16.59 -13.43 19.77
CA LEU A 178 16.11 -13.95 21.04
C LEU A 178 14.59 -14.08 21.04
N PHE A 179 13.88 -13.12 20.46
CA PHE A 179 12.43 -13.22 20.28
C PHE A 179 12.05 -14.41 19.40
N ASP A 180 12.70 -14.58 18.24
CA ASP A 180 12.48 -15.72 17.33
C ASP A 180 12.71 -17.08 18.02
N LEU A 181 13.69 -17.17 18.91
CA LEU A 181 14.08 -18.42 19.56
C LEU A 181 13.19 -18.78 20.77
N PHE A 182 12.63 -17.80 21.46
CA PHE A 182 11.88 -18.02 22.69
C PHE A 182 10.36 -17.89 22.52
N ILE A 183 9.86 -16.94 21.72
CA ILE A 183 8.41 -16.68 21.59
C ILE A 183 7.60 -17.93 21.19
N PRO A 184 8.06 -18.81 20.27
CA PRO A 184 7.26 -19.95 19.84
C PRO A 184 6.95 -20.96 20.95
N ASN A 185 7.93 -21.27 21.81
CA ASN A 185 7.85 -22.43 22.71
C ASN A 185 8.21 -22.13 24.17
N ASP A 186 8.69 -20.92 24.50
CA ASP A 186 9.39 -20.67 25.75
C ASP A 186 9.20 -19.23 26.28
N LYS A 187 7.96 -18.72 26.16
CA LYS A 187 7.58 -17.33 26.52
C LYS A 187 7.89 -16.99 27.97
N GLU A 188 7.62 -17.90 28.90
CA GLU A 188 7.88 -17.69 30.33
C GLU A 188 9.37 -17.51 30.63
N ASN A 189 10.25 -18.27 29.97
CA ASN A 189 11.69 -18.10 30.16
C ASN A 189 12.20 -16.80 29.54
N LEU A 190 11.57 -16.29 28.47
CA LEU A 190 11.88 -14.96 27.95
C LEU A 190 11.48 -13.87 28.95
N ILE A 191 10.33 -13.99 29.63
CA ILE A 191 9.94 -13.08 30.71
C ILE A 191 10.99 -13.09 31.83
N LYS A 192 11.42 -14.27 32.29
CA LYS A 192 12.49 -14.41 33.30
C LYS A 192 13.81 -13.79 32.81
N LEU A 193 14.14 -13.95 31.53
CA LEU A 193 15.33 -13.34 30.93
C LEU A 193 15.25 -11.81 30.97
N CYS A 194 14.06 -11.23 30.76
CA CYS A 194 13.85 -9.78 30.85
C CYS A 194 14.06 -9.21 32.25
N GLU A 195 13.98 -10.05 33.29
CA GLU A 195 14.17 -9.64 34.69
C GLU A 195 15.64 -9.66 35.13
N GLN A 196 16.51 -10.29 34.34
CA GLN A 196 17.95 -10.33 34.65
C GLN A 196 18.59 -8.94 34.51
N PRO A 197 19.61 -8.62 35.34
CA PRO A 197 20.21 -7.28 35.38
C PRO A 197 20.86 -6.88 34.04
N GLU A 198 21.35 -7.84 33.26
CA GLU A 198 21.91 -7.59 31.92
C GLU A 198 20.85 -7.15 30.89
N PHE A 199 19.58 -7.49 31.13
CA PHE A 199 18.47 -7.26 30.18
C PHE A 199 17.45 -6.22 30.66
N ILE A 200 17.35 -5.96 31.97
CA ILE A 200 16.34 -5.09 32.58
C ILE A 200 16.37 -3.64 32.05
N ASN A 201 17.50 -3.18 31.52
CA ASN A 201 17.65 -1.84 30.94
C ASN A 201 17.50 -1.80 29.41
N ARG A 202 17.28 -2.96 28.76
CA ARG A 202 17.07 -3.03 27.32
C ARG A 202 15.60 -2.73 27.03
N ARG A 203 15.33 -1.59 26.38
CA ARG A 203 13.96 -1.14 26.05
C ARG A 203 13.11 -2.20 25.32
N ASN A 204 13.70 -2.94 24.39
CA ASN A 204 12.99 -3.96 23.63
C ASN A 204 12.56 -5.12 24.53
N TYR A 205 13.39 -5.51 25.49
CA TYR A 205 13.07 -6.56 26.46
C TYR A 205 11.97 -6.13 27.43
N ILE A 206 12.03 -4.89 27.93
CA ILE A 206 10.97 -4.36 28.77
C ILE A 206 9.65 -4.37 28.01
N LEU A 207 9.63 -3.91 26.75
CA LEU A 207 8.43 -3.95 25.92
C LEU A 207 7.93 -5.38 25.69
N THR A 208 8.81 -6.31 25.35
CA THR A 208 8.43 -7.72 25.13
C THR A 208 7.89 -8.35 26.40
N LYS A 209 8.49 -8.08 27.57
CA LYS A 209 7.95 -8.52 28.86
C LYS A 209 6.50 -8.02 29.02
N LEU A 210 6.25 -6.73 28.82
CA LEU A 210 4.91 -6.15 28.96
C LEU A 210 3.91 -6.74 27.96
N GLN A 211 4.34 -6.96 26.70
CA GLN A 211 3.51 -7.60 25.67
C GLN A 211 3.13 -9.04 26.05
N LEU A 212 4.09 -9.81 26.57
CA LEU A 212 3.85 -11.18 27.00
C LEU A 212 3.01 -11.25 28.27
N GLU A 213 3.23 -10.35 29.23
CA GLU A 213 2.36 -10.20 30.42
C GLU A 213 0.91 -9.90 30.01
N ALA A 214 0.71 -9.06 28.99
CA ALA A 214 -0.62 -8.77 28.44
C ALA A 214 -1.24 -9.97 27.71
N GLU A 215 -0.45 -10.71 26.93
CA GLU A 215 -0.91 -11.90 26.20
C GLU A 215 -1.28 -13.05 27.14
N LEU A 216 -0.51 -13.23 28.21
CA LEU A 216 -0.71 -14.26 29.23
C LEU A 216 -1.65 -13.82 30.36
N GLU A 217 -2.27 -12.64 30.23
CA GLU A 217 -3.19 -12.04 31.22
C GLU A 217 -2.61 -11.97 32.66
N LEU A 218 -1.28 -11.86 32.79
CA LEU A 218 -0.57 -11.86 34.07
C LEU A 218 -0.67 -10.53 34.82
N THR A 219 -1.08 -9.46 34.14
CA THR A 219 -1.11 -8.10 34.69
C THR A 219 -2.38 -7.39 34.25
N THR A 220 -2.93 -6.55 35.13
CA THR A 220 -4.14 -5.78 34.81
C THR A 220 -3.85 -4.75 33.71
N PRO A 221 -4.85 -4.43 32.85
CA PRO A 221 -4.65 -3.45 31.78
C PRO A 221 -4.22 -2.06 32.24
N SER A 222 -4.71 -1.59 33.40
CA SER A 222 -4.32 -0.28 33.97
C SER A 222 -2.85 -0.27 34.39
N GLU A 223 -2.39 -1.32 35.07
CA GLU A 223 -0.99 -1.43 35.48
C GLU A 223 -0.06 -1.57 34.26
N LEU A 224 -0.49 -2.29 33.22
CA LEU A 224 0.24 -2.36 31.95
C LEU A 224 0.37 -1.00 31.28
N ILE A 225 -0.69 -0.18 31.29
CA ILE A 225 -0.63 1.20 30.78
C ILE A 225 0.39 2.01 31.58
N ASP A 226 0.32 2.00 32.91
CA ASP A 226 1.25 2.77 33.77
C ASP A 226 2.72 2.35 33.56
N LYS A 227 2.98 1.04 33.48
CA LYS A 227 4.32 0.50 33.19
C LYS A 227 4.79 0.93 31.79
N THR A 228 3.90 0.88 30.78
CA THR A 228 4.23 1.28 29.41
C THR A 228 4.46 2.79 29.30
N GLU A 229 3.69 3.62 30.00
CA GLU A 229 3.93 5.06 30.08
C GLU A 229 5.28 5.37 30.73
N SER A 230 5.63 4.66 31.81
CA SER A 230 6.95 4.77 32.44
C SER A 230 8.07 4.40 31.46
N LEU A 231 7.87 3.36 30.65
CA LEU A 231 8.80 2.97 29.58
C LEU A 231 8.94 4.09 28.53
N CYS A 232 7.84 4.68 28.08
CA CYS A 232 7.85 5.80 27.14
C CYS A 232 8.59 7.02 27.71
N ARG A 233 8.39 7.35 28.99
CA ARG A 233 9.11 8.45 29.68
C ARG A 233 10.61 8.16 29.81
N LYS A 234 10.98 6.91 30.13
CA LYS A 234 12.39 6.47 30.24
C LYS A 234 13.10 6.43 28.88
N HIS A 235 12.36 6.11 27.80
CA HIS A 235 12.89 6.02 26.45
C HIS A 235 12.03 6.79 25.42
N PRO A 236 12.07 8.14 25.41
CA PRO A 236 11.17 8.97 24.58
C PRO A 236 11.31 8.78 23.07
N LEU A 237 12.43 8.19 22.61
CA LEU A 237 12.69 7.92 21.19
C LEU A 237 12.27 6.50 20.76
N PHE A 238 11.60 5.75 21.63
CA PHE A 238 11.22 4.36 21.37
C PHE A 238 9.78 4.27 20.84
N ALA A 239 9.61 4.52 19.54
CA ALA A 239 8.30 4.55 18.87
C ALA A 239 7.44 3.29 19.13
N SER A 240 8.06 2.10 19.18
CA SER A 240 7.32 0.84 19.43
C SER A 240 6.64 0.77 20.80
N ALA A 241 7.17 1.46 21.82
CA ALA A 241 6.49 1.54 23.11
C ALA A 241 5.22 2.40 23.03
N PHE A 242 5.25 3.49 22.26
CA PHE A 242 4.06 4.31 21.99
C PHE A 242 3.03 3.57 21.14
N ASP A 243 3.46 2.75 20.18
CA ASP A 243 2.56 1.89 19.41
C ASP A 243 1.82 0.92 20.35
N PHE A 244 2.53 0.25 21.25
CA PHE A 244 1.94 -0.66 22.22
C PHE A 244 1.04 0.06 23.22
N LEU A 245 1.43 1.24 23.69
CA LEU A 245 0.61 2.08 24.56
C LEU A 245 -0.71 2.45 23.88
N SER A 246 -0.66 2.87 22.62
CA SER A 246 -1.85 3.17 21.81
C SER A 246 -2.77 1.95 21.70
N GLN A 247 -2.22 0.75 21.47
CA GLN A 247 -3.01 -0.49 21.43
C GLN A 247 -3.71 -0.80 22.77
N LEU A 248 -3.01 -0.63 23.90
CA LEU A 248 -3.61 -0.82 25.23
C LEU A 248 -4.72 0.20 25.50
N GLN A 249 -4.51 1.46 25.12
CA GLN A 249 -5.49 2.55 25.27
C GLN A 249 -6.74 2.30 24.41
N ILE A 250 -6.60 1.79 23.19
CA ILE A 250 -7.72 1.36 22.34
C ILE A 250 -8.53 0.25 23.02
N LYS A 251 -7.86 -0.77 23.59
CA LYS A 251 -8.54 -1.85 24.33
C LYS A 251 -9.31 -1.34 25.55
N GLN A 252 -8.88 -0.22 26.13
CA GLN A 252 -9.56 0.46 27.24
C GLN A 252 -10.53 1.56 26.78
N LEU A 253 -10.83 1.64 25.48
CA LEU A 253 -11.73 2.65 24.87
C LEU A 253 -11.28 4.11 25.09
N ARG A 254 -9.99 4.34 25.40
CA ARG A 254 -9.38 5.67 25.57
C ARG A 254 -8.84 6.17 24.22
N TYR A 255 -9.74 6.52 23.30
CA TYR A 255 -9.36 6.81 21.91
C TYR A 255 -8.54 8.09 21.73
N GLU A 256 -8.79 9.15 22.50
CA GLU A 256 -8.02 10.39 22.42
C GLU A 256 -6.57 10.20 22.89
N ASP A 257 -6.37 9.49 24.00
CA ASP A 257 -5.04 9.11 24.49
C ASP A 257 -4.32 8.22 23.48
N ALA A 258 -5.04 7.24 22.92
CA ALA A 258 -4.51 6.35 21.89
C ALA A 258 -4.07 7.12 20.65
N LEU A 259 -4.83 8.14 20.23
CA LEU A 259 -4.49 9.02 19.12
C LEU A 259 -3.23 9.81 19.41
N PHE A 260 -3.09 10.38 20.61
CA PHE A 260 -1.88 11.10 21.01
C PHE A 260 -0.64 10.18 20.99
N SER A 261 -0.75 8.98 21.56
CA SER A 261 0.33 7.98 21.55
C SER A 261 0.70 7.56 20.13
N ALA A 262 -0.28 7.26 19.27
CA ALA A 262 -0.05 6.90 17.87
C ALA A 262 0.62 8.04 17.09
N HIS A 263 0.15 9.28 17.30
CA HIS A 263 0.74 10.45 16.66
C HIS A 263 2.19 10.69 17.13
N THR A 264 2.49 10.45 18.40
CA THR A 264 3.86 10.55 18.94
C THR A 264 4.78 9.52 18.28
N ALA A 265 4.32 8.28 18.12
CA ALA A 265 5.07 7.25 17.40
C ALA A 265 5.32 7.66 15.93
N LEU A 266 4.29 8.20 15.26
CA LEU A 266 4.37 8.70 13.89
C LEU A 266 5.37 9.86 13.76
N ASP A 267 5.33 10.85 14.65
CA ASP A 267 6.24 12.00 14.63
C ASP A 267 7.70 11.57 14.80
N LEU A 268 7.98 10.48 15.52
CA LEU A 268 9.34 9.93 15.64
C LEU A 268 9.81 9.21 14.37
N THR A 269 8.89 8.61 13.61
CA THR A 269 9.20 7.70 12.51
C THR A 269 8.20 7.84 11.35
N PRO A 270 8.18 9.02 10.70
CA PRO A 270 7.17 9.33 9.69
C PRO A 270 7.29 8.49 8.41
N SER A 271 8.41 7.79 8.24
CA SER A 271 8.67 6.86 7.14
C SER A 271 7.94 5.52 7.24
N VAL A 272 7.23 5.25 8.34
CA VAL A 272 6.47 4.01 8.55
C VAL A 272 4.99 4.25 8.21
N PRO A 273 4.48 3.74 7.07
CA PRO A 273 3.12 4.06 6.59
C PRO A 273 2.02 3.57 7.54
N SER A 274 2.20 2.39 8.15
CA SER A 274 1.20 1.80 9.04
C SER A 274 0.91 2.68 10.26
N ARG A 275 1.91 3.37 10.81
CA ARG A 275 1.72 4.35 11.89
C ARG A 275 0.88 5.53 11.44
N SER A 276 1.09 5.99 10.21
CA SER A 276 0.31 7.09 9.65
C SER A 276 -1.15 6.69 9.43
N LEU A 277 -1.39 5.50 8.88
CA LEU A 277 -2.74 4.99 8.65
C LEU A 277 -3.48 4.77 9.97
N GLN A 278 -2.81 4.21 10.98
CA GLN A 278 -3.38 4.05 12.32
C GLN A 278 -3.73 5.39 12.97
N ALA A 279 -2.84 6.39 12.88
CA ALA A 279 -3.10 7.73 13.40
C ALA A 279 -4.27 8.41 12.65
N MET A 280 -4.37 8.25 11.33
CA MET A 280 -5.50 8.75 10.54
C MET A 280 -6.82 8.08 10.95
N LYS A 281 -6.82 6.76 11.12
CA LYS A 281 -8.00 6.01 11.55
C LYS A 281 -8.49 6.46 12.91
N LEU A 282 -7.59 6.56 13.90
CA LEU A 282 -7.94 7.08 15.22
C LEU A 282 -8.41 8.53 15.17
N ALA A 283 -7.77 9.38 14.38
CA ALA A 283 -8.17 10.76 14.21
C ALA A 283 -9.57 10.87 13.60
N LEU A 284 -9.92 10.01 12.64
CA LEU A 284 -11.26 9.91 12.09
C LEU A 284 -12.28 9.50 13.17
N SER A 285 -11.99 8.47 13.96
CA SER A 285 -12.86 8.01 15.05
C SER A 285 -13.06 9.08 16.13
N CYS A 286 -12.04 9.87 16.44
CA CYS A 286 -12.09 10.99 17.38
C CYS A 286 -12.62 12.30 16.76
N ASN A 287 -12.97 12.31 15.46
CA ASN A 287 -13.30 13.52 14.70
C ASN A 287 -12.26 14.65 14.84
N ASN A 288 -10.97 14.29 14.92
CA ASN A 288 -9.86 15.23 15.05
C ASN A 288 -9.24 15.55 13.68
N LYS A 289 -9.80 16.56 13.02
CA LYS A 289 -9.37 17.01 11.68
C LYS A 289 -7.90 17.42 11.62
N VAL A 290 -7.35 17.99 12.69
CA VAL A 290 -5.96 18.49 12.73
C VAL A 290 -4.99 17.32 12.63
N TYR A 291 -5.14 16.31 13.49
CA TYR A 291 -4.28 15.13 13.44
C TYR A 291 -4.53 14.27 12.21
N PHE A 292 -5.76 14.22 11.71
CA PHE A 292 -6.07 13.56 10.45
C PHE A 292 -5.25 14.15 9.29
N LEU A 293 -5.30 15.47 9.12
CA LEU A 293 -4.57 16.16 8.05
C LEU A 293 -3.07 16.07 8.25
N LYS A 294 -2.56 16.28 9.47
CA LYS A 294 -1.12 16.15 9.77
C LYS A 294 -0.60 14.76 9.42
N SER A 295 -1.31 13.71 9.81
CA SER A 295 -0.94 12.32 9.49
C SER A 295 -0.97 12.07 7.99
N SER A 296 -2.02 12.52 7.28
CA SER A 296 -2.11 12.38 5.82
C SER A 296 -0.94 13.06 5.08
N HIS A 297 -0.50 14.23 5.54
CA HIS A 297 0.61 14.96 4.94
C HIS A 297 1.93 14.25 5.17
N LEU A 298 2.15 13.68 6.37
CA LEU A 298 3.33 12.86 6.66
C LEU A 298 3.37 11.61 5.77
N LEU A 299 2.25 10.92 5.58
CA LEU A 299 2.17 9.78 4.65
C LEU A 299 2.58 10.19 3.22
N ALA A 300 2.06 11.30 2.69
CA ALA A 300 2.39 11.76 1.35
C ALA A 300 3.89 12.10 1.21
N ASN A 301 4.46 12.79 2.20
CA ASN A 301 5.86 13.23 2.19
C ASN A 301 6.86 12.08 2.35
N HIS A 302 6.42 10.95 2.91
CA HIS A 302 7.25 9.79 3.18
C HIS A 302 6.72 8.50 2.53
N LEU A 303 5.90 8.63 1.49
CA LEU A 303 5.32 7.49 0.78
C LEU A 303 6.46 6.58 0.25
N PRO A 304 6.49 5.29 0.62
CA PRO A 304 7.61 4.41 0.33
C PRO A 304 7.55 3.96 -1.13
N ILE A 305 8.55 4.33 -1.90
CA ILE A 305 8.53 4.17 -3.37
C ILE A 305 8.88 2.74 -3.77
N ALA A 306 9.77 2.13 -2.99
CA ALA A 306 10.25 0.76 -3.18
C ALA A 306 9.23 -0.28 -2.71
N ASP A 307 8.32 0.08 -1.80
CA ASP A 307 7.34 -0.85 -1.26
C ASP A 307 6.28 -1.18 -2.31
N GLN A 308 6.09 -2.47 -2.58
CA GLN A 308 5.07 -2.97 -3.49
C GLN A 308 3.64 -2.60 -3.04
N ASN A 309 3.46 -2.28 -1.76
CA ASN A 309 2.19 -1.97 -1.12
C ASN A 309 1.86 -0.46 -1.07
N TRP A 310 2.66 0.41 -1.68
CA TRP A 310 2.40 1.85 -1.67
C TRP A 310 0.96 2.20 -2.11
N GLY A 311 0.43 1.48 -3.09
CA GLY A 311 -0.92 1.67 -3.62
C GLY A 311 -2.01 1.39 -2.59
N SER A 312 -1.83 0.40 -1.71
CA SER A 312 -2.82 0.11 -0.65
C SER A 312 -2.83 1.19 0.41
N TYR A 313 -1.67 1.78 0.75
CA TYR A 313 -1.63 2.89 1.70
C TYR A 313 -2.38 4.11 1.18
N VAL A 314 -2.24 4.40 -0.11
CA VAL A 314 -2.98 5.47 -0.79
C VAL A 314 -4.47 5.17 -0.84
N ALA A 315 -4.87 3.95 -1.22
CA ALA A 315 -6.27 3.56 -1.31
C ALA A 315 -6.97 3.61 0.06
N GLU A 316 -6.29 3.17 1.13
CA GLU A 316 -6.78 3.25 2.51
C GLU A 316 -6.85 4.70 3.01
N CYS A 317 -5.86 5.54 2.67
CA CYS A 317 -5.93 6.98 2.93
C CYS A 317 -7.15 7.62 2.26
N PHE A 318 -7.44 7.26 1.00
CA PHE A 318 -8.60 7.75 0.27
C PHE A 318 -9.93 7.28 0.88
N SER A 319 -10.03 6.04 1.35
CA SER A 319 -11.23 5.59 2.04
C SER A 319 -11.45 6.36 3.34
N TYR A 320 -10.40 6.67 4.10
CA TYR A 320 -10.51 7.53 5.27
C TYR A 320 -10.96 8.95 4.95
N TYR A 321 -10.45 9.55 3.86
CA TYR A 321 -10.96 10.84 3.38
C TYR A 321 -12.45 10.76 3.02
N GLU A 322 -12.87 9.71 2.33
CA GLU A 322 -14.26 9.48 1.94
C GLU A 322 -15.17 9.40 3.17
N SER A 323 -14.82 8.56 4.15
CA SER A 323 -15.57 8.43 5.41
C SER A 323 -15.63 9.76 6.17
N TYR A 324 -14.53 10.52 6.22
CA TYR A 324 -14.53 11.85 6.86
C TYR A 324 -15.50 12.80 6.14
N ILE A 325 -15.42 12.88 4.80
CA ILE A 325 -16.26 13.77 3.99
C ILE A 325 -17.75 13.41 4.14
N GLN A 326 -18.08 12.11 4.16
CA GLN A 326 -19.46 11.63 4.34
C GLN A 326 -20.03 11.97 5.72
N ASN A 327 -19.22 11.84 6.78
CA ASN A 327 -19.64 12.16 8.14
C ASN A 327 -19.65 13.67 8.45
N CYS A 328 -19.08 14.49 7.56
CA CYS A 328 -19.00 15.92 7.74
C CYS A 328 -20.33 16.62 7.43
N GLN A 329 -20.81 17.46 8.36
CA GLN A 329 -22.06 18.22 8.18
C GLN A 329 -21.86 19.51 7.37
N SER A 330 -20.68 20.14 7.49
CA SER A 330 -20.41 21.44 6.88
C SER A 330 -19.91 21.32 5.44
N GLU A 331 -20.57 22.00 4.50
CA GLU A 331 -20.13 22.05 3.10
C GLU A 331 -18.78 22.75 2.92
N SER A 332 -18.42 23.70 3.79
CA SER A 332 -17.08 24.32 3.74
C SER A 332 -15.99 23.32 4.09
N ASP A 333 -16.24 22.49 5.10
CA ASP A 333 -15.30 21.45 5.55
C ASP A 333 -15.18 20.33 4.52
N LYS A 334 -16.28 19.91 3.89
CA LYS A 334 -16.23 18.96 2.76
C LYS A 334 -15.38 19.49 1.61
N LYS A 335 -15.54 20.78 1.24
CA LYS A 335 -14.71 21.41 0.20
C LYS A 335 -13.23 21.44 0.59
N GLN A 336 -12.92 21.76 1.84
CA GLN A 336 -11.55 21.76 2.33
C GLN A 336 -10.95 20.35 2.33
N LEU A 337 -11.66 19.33 2.80
CA LEU A 337 -11.19 17.94 2.81
C LEU A 337 -10.91 17.43 1.39
N ARG A 338 -11.77 17.75 0.41
CA ARG A 338 -11.51 17.44 -1.01
C ARG A 338 -10.27 18.15 -1.56
N LEU A 339 -10.05 19.41 -1.16
CA LEU A 339 -8.84 20.14 -1.53
C LEU A 339 -7.59 19.48 -0.91
N GLU A 340 -7.66 19.08 0.35
CA GLU A 340 -6.57 18.39 1.04
C GLU A 340 -6.28 17.01 0.44
N GLN A 341 -7.31 16.26 0.02
CA GLN A 341 -7.12 15.01 -0.72
C GLN A 341 -6.38 15.24 -2.05
N LYS A 342 -6.69 16.32 -2.78
CA LYS A 342 -5.95 16.72 -3.99
C LYS A 342 -4.51 17.13 -3.67
N ASN A 343 -4.29 17.83 -2.56
CA ASN A 343 -2.94 18.19 -2.11
C ASN A 343 -2.12 16.96 -1.72
N PHE A 344 -2.74 15.95 -1.11
CA PHE A 344 -2.13 14.65 -0.82
C PHE A 344 -1.61 13.97 -2.09
N VAL A 345 -2.42 13.95 -3.16
CA VAL A 345 -2.02 13.39 -4.47
C VAL A 345 -0.80 14.13 -5.02
N ARG A 346 -0.87 15.47 -5.10
CA ARG A 346 0.23 16.30 -5.62
C ARG A 346 1.53 16.11 -4.85
N ARG A 347 1.45 16.01 -3.52
CA ARG A 347 2.63 15.76 -2.68
C ARG A 347 3.22 14.37 -2.94
N SER A 348 2.36 13.36 -3.08
CA SER A 348 2.78 11.99 -3.35
C SER A 348 3.49 11.86 -4.72
N GLU A 349 3.06 12.62 -5.73
CA GLU A 349 3.68 12.59 -7.07
C GLU A 349 5.18 12.92 -7.08
N TYR A 350 5.66 13.78 -6.17
CA TYR A 350 7.09 14.12 -6.07
C TYR A 350 7.97 12.93 -5.69
N ARG A 351 7.38 11.90 -5.09
CA ARG A 351 8.07 10.65 -4.70
C ARG A 351 7.84 9.51 -5.67
N LEU A 352 6.85 9.57 -6.53
CA LEU A 352 6.52 8.42 -7.37
C LEU A 352 7.30 8.44 -8.69
N THR A 353 7.63 7.24 -9.19
CA THR A 353 8.10 7.08 -10.58
C THR A 353 6.98 7.45 -11.55
N ASP A 354 7.31 7.75 -12.82
CA ASP A 354 6.28 8.16 -13.79
C ASP A 354 5.20 7.09 -14.00
N THR A 355 5.56 5.80 -13.98
CA THR A 355 4.61 4.70 -14.00
C THR A 355 3.68 4.70 -12.77
N GLN A 356 4.23 4.95 -11.58
CA GLN A 356 3.45 5.03 -10.35
C GLN A 356 2.55 6.27 -10.31
N LYS A 357 2.99 7.42 -10.85
CA LYS A 357 2.15 8.63 -10.96
C LYS A 357 0.88 8.39 -11.78
N ILE A 358 1.00 7.67 -12.90
CA ILE A 358 -0.17 7.30 -13.71
C ILE A 358 -1.14 6.45 -12.88
N GLN A 359 -0.64 5.46 -12.15
CA GLN A 359 -1.48 4.60 -11.30
C GLN A 359 -2.10 5.36 -10.11
N LEU A 360 -1.38 6.31 -9.51
CA LEU A 360 -1.89 7.19 -8.48
C LEU A 360 -3.06 8.04 -9.01
N SER A 361 -2.92 8.59 -10.22
CA SER A 361 -3.99 9.35 -10.87
C SER A 361 -5.24 8.49 -11.09
N VAL A 362 -5.08 7.24 -11.54
CA VAL A 362 -6.19 6.29 -11.70
C VAL A 362 -6.87 6.00 -10.35
N LEU A 363 -6.10 5.69 -9.30
CA LEU A 363 -6.66 5.46 -7.95
C LEU A 363 -7.40 6.68 -7.41
N PHE A 364 -6.87 7.88 -7.64
CA PHE A 364 -7.53 9.12 -7.23
C PHE A 364 -8.86 9.31 -7.98
N SER A 365 -8.88 9.09 -9.29
CA SER A 365 -10.12 9.11 -10.08
C SER A 365 -11.14 8.07 -9.59
N PHE A 366 -10.71 6.88 -9.19
CA PHE A 366 -11.61 5.88 -8.59
C PHE A 366 -12.19 6.37 -7.26
N SER A 367 -11.41 7.01 -6.40
CA SER A 367 -11.93 7.63 -5.17
C SER A 367 -12.96 8.73 -5.47
N GLU A 368 -12.72 9.59 -6.46
CA GLU A 368 -13.70 10.59 -6.89
C GLU A 368 -14.98 9.92 -7.45
N CYS A 369 -14.85 8.80 -8.17
CA CYS A 369 -15.98 8.04 -8.68
C CYS A 369 -16.84 7.45 -7.56
N LYS A 370 -16.24 6.90 -6.49
CA LYS A 370 -16.96 6.41 -5.31
C LYS A 370 -17.79 7.53 -4.65
N GLN A 371 -17.19 8.71 -4.49
CA GLN A 371 -17.90 9.89 -3.98
C GLN A 371 -19.06 10.30 -4.89
N LEU A 372 -18.87 10.33 -6.21
CA LEU A 372 -19.93 10.62 -7.17
C LEU A 372 -21.08 9.63 -7.07
N ILE A 373 -20.78 8.33 -6.93
CA ILE A 373 -21.80 7.29 -6.73
C ILE A 373 -22.60 7.57 -5.45
N THR A 374 -21.93 7.89 -4.33
CA THR A 374 -22.63 8.21 -3.07
C THR A 374 -23.50 9.48 -3.16
N ASN A 375 -23.14 10.42 -4.03
CA ASN A 375 -23.92 11.63 -4.29
C ASN A 375 -25.03 11.43 -5.34
N GLY A 376 -25.11 10.26 -5.97
CA GLY A 376 -26.09 9.91 -7.01
C GLY A 376 -25.67 10.19 -8.46
N ASP A 377 -24.47 10.71 -8.70
CA ASP A 377 -23.93 11.03 -10.03
C ASP A 377 -23.28 9.80 -10.72
N ILE A 378 -24.03 8.70 -10.79
CA ILE A 378 -23.50 7.38 -11.18
C ILE A 378 -23.01 7.33 -12.62
N ILE A 379 -23.71 7.98 -13.56
CA ILE A 379 -23.33 8.00 -14.98
C ILE A 379 -21.96 8.65 -15.16
N LYS A 380 -21.73 9.77 -14.48
CA LYS A 380 -20.47 10.50 -14.53
C LYS A 380 -19.34 9.68 -13.90
N ALA A 381 -19.61 9.00 -12.78
CA ALA A 381 -18.65 8.09 -12.16
C ALA A 381 -18.23 6.96 -13.11
N LYS A 382 -19.19 6.34 -13.80
CA LYS A 382 -18.92 5.31 -14.81
C LYS A 382 -18.09 5.85 -15.97
N GLN A 383 -18.46 7.00 -16.54
CA GLN A 383 -17.70 7.63 -17.63
C GLN A 383 -16.25 7.88 -17.25
N ILE A 384 -16.00 8.46 -16.07
CA ILE A 384 -14.64 8.73 -15.58
C ILE A 384 -13.89 7.41 -15.39
N THR A 385 -14.50 6.43 -14.73
CA THR A 385 -13.89 5.10 -14.50
C THR A 385 -13.43 4.46 -15.81
N LEU A 386 -14.31 4.39 -16.81
CA LEU A 386 -13.96 3.77 -18.09
C LEU A 386 -12.92 4.60 -18.86
N LYS A 387 -13.03 5.94 -18.83
CA LYS A 387 -12.11 6.84 -19.53
C LYS A 387 -10.67 6.74 -19.01
N VAL A 388 -10.47 6.70 -17.69
CA VAL A 388 -9.12 6.62 -17.11
C VAL A 388 -8.47 5.24 -17.30
N VAL A 389 -9.29 4.19 -17.50
CA VAL A 389 -8.81 2.83 -17.72
C VAL A 389 -8.63 2.49 -19.21
N GLN A 390 -9.31 3.20 -20.11
CA GLN A 390 -9.28 2.98 -21.56
C GLN A 390 -7.86 2.75 -22.12
N PRO A 391 -6.81 3.51 -21.75
CA PRO A 391 -5.45 3.28 -22.26
C PRO A 391 -4.86 1.90 -21.91
N PHE A 392 -5.44 1.19 -20.94
CA PHE A 392 -4.96 -0.09 -20.43
C PHE A 392 -5.79 -1.30 -20.88
N PHE A 393 -6.84 -1.12 -21.68
CA PHE A 393 -7.73 -2.23 -22.12
C PHE A 393 -6.99 -3.43 -22.73
N ASP A 394 -5.93 -3.15 -23.49
CA ASP A 394 -5.09 -4.18 -24.11
C ASP A 394 -3.90 -4.61 -23.24
N ASN A 395 -3.55 -3.81 -22.22
CA ASN A 395 -2.32 -3.96 -21.43
C ASN A 395 -2.57 -3.93 -19.91
N LEU A 396 -3.68 -4.50 -19.45
CA LEU A 396 -4.10 -4.50 -18.04
C LEU A 396 -3.04 -5.04 -17.06
N HIS A 397 -2.11 -5.90 -17.52
CA HIS A 397 -1.00 -6.41 -16.71
C HIS A 397 -0.05 -5.32 -16.19
N GLN A 398 -0.02 -4.15 -16.84
CA GLN A 398 0.77 -2.98 -16.41
C GLN A 398 0.24 -2.34 -15.13
N LEU A 399 -1.05 -2.55 -14.82
CA LEU A 399 -1.66 -2.04 -13.59
C LEU A 399 -1.24 -2.90 -12.38
N ASN A 400 -1.02 -2.24 -11.25
CA ASN A 400 -0.76 -2.94 -9.99
C ASN A 400 -2.03 -3.64 -9.48
N SER A 401 -1.86 -4.58 -8.55
CA SER A 401 -2.96 -5.38 -7.99
C SER A 401 -4.03 -4.52 -7.31
N VAL A 402 -3.66 -3.41 -6.67
CA VAL A 402 -4.57 -2.52 -5.96
C VAL A 402 -5.51 -1.81 -6.94
N VAL A 403 -4.97 -1.23 -8.02
CA VAL A 403 -5.74 -0.59 -9.09
C VAL A 403 -6.70 -1.59 -9.72
N LEU A 404 -6.24 -2.81 -10.00
CA LEU A 404 -7.08 -3.86 -10.60
C LEU A 404 -8.25 -4.25 -9.70
N ILE A 405 -8.04 -4.33 -8.38
CA ILE A 405 -9.08 -4.71 -7.42
C ILE A 405 -10.09 -3.58 -7.23
N GLU A 406 -9.63 -2.34 -7.13
CA GLU A 406 -10.50 -1.17 -7.06
C GLU A 406 -11.34 -1.02 -8.34
N LEU A 407 -10.72 -1.29 -9.50
CA LEU A 407 -11.43 -1.35 -10.77
C LEU A 407 -12.46 -2.50 -10.79
N LEU A 408 -12.07 -3.70 -10.37
CA LEU A 408 -12.96 -4.87 -10.33
C LEU A 408 -14.23 -4.56 -9.54
N TYR A 409 -14.11 -3.87 -8.41
CA TYR A 409 -15.24 -3.45 -7.60
C TYR A 409 -16.18 -2.49 -8.33
N LEU A 410 -15.64 -1.41 -8.91
CA LEU A 410 -16.43 -0.44 -9.67
C LEU A 410 -17.15 -1.10 -10.86
N LEU A 411 -16.46 -1.98 -11.59
CA LEU A 411 -17.06 -2.72 -12.70
C LEU A 411 -18.15 -3.68 -12.24
N SER A 412 -17.96 -4.32 -11.07
CA SER A 412 -18.97 -5.19 -10.47
C SER A 412 -20.22 -4.41 -10.07
N PHE A 413 -20.09 -3.13 -9.71
CA PHE A 413 -21.23 -2.26 -9.47
C PHE A 413 -21.92 -1.81 -10.76
N PHE A 414 -21.15 -1.41 -11.78
CA PHE A 414 -21.72 -0.94 -13.05
C PHE A 414 -22.30 -2.07 -13.93
N GLY A 415 -21.78 -3.30 -13.80
CA GLY A 415 -22.12 -4.42 -14.67
C GLY A 415 -21.42 -4.40 -16.03
N GLU A 416 -20.18 -3.87 -16.09
CA GLU A 416 -19.37 -3.87 -17.33
C GLU A 416 -18.63 -5.21 -17.47
N LEU A 417 -19.34 -6.22 -17.95
CA LEU A 417 -18.92 -7.63 -17.95
C LEU A 417 -17.63 -7.86 -18.75
N TRP A 418 -17.52 -7.32 -19.97
CA TRP A 418 -16.36 -7.51 -20.83
C TRP A 418 -15.05 -7.11 -20.15
N LEU A 419 -15.03 -5.93 -19.52
CA LEU A 419 -13.84 -5.46 -18.82
C LEU A 419 -13.64 -6.20 -17.50
N LEU A 420 -14.73 -6.51 -16.79
CA LEU A 420 -14.70 -7.26 -15.52
C LEU A 420 -14.05 -8.64 -15.71
N GLU A 421 -14.41 -9.39 -16.74
CA GLU A 421 -13.84 -10.71 -17.04
C GLU A 421 -12.35 -10.63 -17.36
N ARG A 422 -11.92 -9.61 -18.11
CA ARG A 422 -10.50 -9.38 -18.44
C ARG A 422 -9.69 -9.01 -17.19
N VAL A 423 -10.20 -8.08 -16.38
CA VAL A 423 -9.56 -7.69 -15.10
C VAL A 423 -9.45 -8.91 -14.19
N ASN A 424 -10.52 -9.70 -14.05
CA ASN A 424 -10.50 -10.93 -13.24
C ASN A 424 -9.49 -11.96 -13.76
N SER A 425 -9.36 -12.09 -15.08
CA SER A 425 -8.36 -12.97 -15.71
C SER A 425 -6.93 -12.53 -15.38
N VAL A 426 -6.64 -11.23 -15.42
CA VAL A 426 -5.32 -10.69 -15.03
C VAL A 426 -5.06 -10.89 -13.55
N ILE A 427 -6.04 -10.64 -12.68
CA ILE A 427 -5.93 -10.88 -11.23
C ILE A 427 -5.55 -12.33 -10.96
N LYS A 428 -6.16 -13.31 -11.65
CA LYS A 428 -5.82 -14.74 -11.49
C LYS A 428 -4.36 -15.07 -11.85
N THR A 429 -3.70 -14.27 -12.69
CA THR A 429 -2.27 -14.46 -13.03
C THR A 429 -1.31 -13.88 -11.99
N LYS A 430 -1.78 -13.08 -11.04
CA LYS A 430 -0.93 -12.47 -10.00
C LYS A 430 -0.75 -13.45 -8.84
N HIS A 431 0.50 -13.74 -8.48
CA HIS A 431 0.83 -14.75 -7.45
C HIS A 431 0.93 -14.20 -6.02
N ARG A 432 0.91 -12.87 -5.84
CA ARG A 432 1.03 -12.22 -4.53
C ARG A 432 0.03 -11.09 -4.41
N PHE A 433 -0.83 -11.18 -3.41
CA PHE A 433 -1.71 -10.13 -2.95
C PHE A 433 -1.33 -9.74 -1.54
N ASN A 434 -1.43 -8.45 -1.23
CA ASN A 434 -1.30 -7.98 0.14
C ASN A 434 -2.64 -8.13 0.88
N ASP A 435 -2.64 -7.83 2.18
CA ASP A 435 -3.81 -7.98 3.04
C ASP A 435 -4.98 -7.16 2.51
N TYR A 436 -4.74 -5.89 2.16
CA TYR A 436 -5.74 -5.00 1.56
C TYR A 436 -6.44 -5.66 0.35
N CYS A 437 -5.67 -6.17 -0.60
CA CYS A 437 -6.19 -6.84 -1.79
C CYS A 437 -6.99 -8.10 -1.43
N THR A 438 -6.48 -8.87 -0.47
CA THR A 438 -7.07 -10.15 -0.06
C THR A 438 -8.41 -9.94 0.66
N ASP A 439 -8.46 -8.97 1.57
CA ASP A 439 -9.68 -8.56 2.26
C ASP A 439 -10.76 -8.15 1.28
N TYR A 440 -10.38 -7.34 0.28
CA TYR A 440 -11.28 -6.86 -0.74
C TYR A 440 -11.86 -7.99 -1.60
N LEU A 441 -11.01 -8.91 -2.04
CA LEU A 441 -11.44 -10.09 -2.78
C LEU A 441 -12.34 -10.97 -1.92
N ASN A 442 -12.10 -11.08 -0.62
CA ASN A 442 -12.97 -11.82 0.29
C ASN A 442 -14.35 -11.16 0.43
N ILE A 443 -14.41 -9.83 0.53
CA ILE A 443 -15.68 -9.07 0.53
C ILE A 443 -16.48 -9.38 -0.74
N LEU A 444 -15.84 -9.29 -1.91
CA LEU A 444 -16.51 -9.58 -3.20
C LEU A 444 -16.93 -11.05 -3.33
N LYS A 445 -16.12 -12.00 -2.85
CA LYS A 445 -16.43 -13.44 -2.90
C LYS A 445 -17.58 -13.84 -1.97
N ASN A 446 -17.70 -13.18 -0.83
CA ASN A 446 -18.70 -13.48 0.19
C ASN A 446 -20.04 -12.79 -0.07
N ASP A 447 -20.13 -11.89 -1.05
CA ASP A 447 -21.38 -11.28 -1.49
C ASP A 447 -22.13 -12.23 -2.44
N SER A 448 -22.96 -13.12 -1.87
CA SER A 448 -23.74 -14.12 -2.60
C SER A 448 -24.63 -13.49 -3.67
N ASP A 449 -25.29 -12.40 -3.32
CA ASP A 449 -26.22 -11.71 -4.20
C ASP A 449 -25.47 -11.13 -5.40
N LEU A 450 -24.30 -10.52 -5.16
CA LEU A 450 -23.48 -9.96 -6.24
C LEU A 450 -23.01 -11.05 -7.20
N LYS A 451 -22.60 -12.19 -6.64
CA LYS A 451 -22.18 -13.34 -7.43
C LYS A 451 -23.32 -13.88 -8.30
N GLU A 452 -24.52 -14.04 -7.74
CA GLU A 452 -25.70 -14.47 -8.50
C GLU A 452 -26.08 -13.47 -9.59
N SER A 453 -26.05 -12.17 -9.29
CA SER A 453 -26.30 -11.12 -10.30
C SER A 453 -25.28 -11.17 -11.43
N ILE A 454 -23.98 -11.29 -11.13
CA ILE A 454 -22.93 -11.37 -12.17
C ILE A 454 -23.07 -12.65 -13.00
N LEU A 455 -23.49 -13.77 -12.39
CA LEU A 455 -23.77 -15.01 -13.13
C LEU A 455 -24.96 -14.83 -14.08
N LEU A 456 -26.03 -14.18 -13.64
CA LEU A 456 -27.17 -13.83 -14.49
C LEU A 456 -26.75 -12.92 -15.63
N LEU A 457 -25.96 -11.88 -15.35
CA LEU A 457 -25.41 -10.97 -16.34
C LEU A 457 -24.59 -11.71 -17.41
N SER A 458 -23.64 -12.55 -16.96
CA SER A 458 -22.80 -13.37 -17.84
C SER A 458 -23.62 -14.33 -18.69
N TYR A 459 -24.64 -14.97 -18.11
CA TYR A 459 -25.54 -15.84 -18.83
C TYR A 459 -26.32 -15.10 -19.92
N THR A 460 -26.91 -13.94 -19.59
CA THR A 460 -27.71 -13.13 -20.52
C THR A 460 -26.87 -12.64 -21.70
N ILE A 461 -25.64 -12.18 -21.45
CA ILE A 461 -24.75 -11.66 -22.50
C ILE A 461 -24.17 -12.80 -23.35
N ASN A 462 -23.58 -13.82 -22.72
CA ASN A 462 -22.87 -14.89 -23.43
C ASN A 462 -23.77 -15.85 -24.21
N GLN A 463 -25.00 -16.13 -23.75
CA GLN A 463 -25.90 -16.99 -24.54
C GLN A 463 -26.26 -16.36 -25.88
N ILE A 464 -26.29 -15.04 -25.99
CA ILE A 464 -26.88 -14.33 -27.12
C ILE A 464 -25.84 -13.84 -28.12
N ASP A 465 -24.61 -13.53 -27.68
CA ASP A 465 -23.48 -13.31 -28.62
C ASP A 465 -23.25 -14.54 -29.53
N ASN A 466 -23.58 -15.75 -29.05
CA ASN A 466 -23.58 -16.98 -29.87
C ASN A 466 -24.67 -17.05 -30.95
N HIS A 467 -25.68 -16.18 -30.91
CA HIS A 467 -26.81 -16.15 -31.84
C HIS A 467 -26.80 -14.95 -32.82
N GLN A 468 -25.79 -14.06 -32.76
CA GLN A 468 -25.70 -12.83 -33.57
C GLN A 468 -25.80 -13.01 -35.10
N ASN A 469 -25.68 -14.25 -35.61
CA ASN A 469 -25.73 -14.56 -37.04
C ASN A 469 -26.93 -15.43 -37.47
N LYS A 470 -27.95 -15.60 -36.62
CA LYS A 470 -29.17 -16.37 -36.96
C LYS A 470 -30.41 -15.47 -36.93
N VAL A 471 -31.26 -15.58 -37.95
CA VAL A 471 -32.60 -14.98 -37.93
C VAL A 471 -33.42 -15.73 -36.88
N LEU A 472 -33.68 -15.09 -35.75
CA LEU A 472 -34.45 -15.66 -34.64
C LEU A 472 -35.94 -15.40 -34.86
N PRO A 473 -36.82 -16.37 -34.51
CA PRO A 473 -38.27 -16.15 -34.53
C PRO A 473 -38.68 -15.11 -33.47
N VAL A 474 -39.81 -14.42 -33.71
CA VAL A 474 -40.32 -13.34 -32.84
C VAL A 474 -40.45 -13.77 -31.38
N ASN A 475 -40.92 -15.00 -31.11
CA ASN A 475 -41.06 -15.51 -29.75
C ASN A 475 -39.72 -15.64 -29.00
N GLU A 476 -38.63 -15.98 -29.71
CA GLU A 476 -37.30 -16.04 -29.12
C GLU A 476 -36.74 -14.64 -28.87
N LEU A 477 -36.96 -13.70 -29.81
CA LEU A 477 -36.60 -12.28 -29.63
C LEU A 477 -37.30 -11.67 -28.41
N THR A 478 -38.60 -11.93 -28.21
CA THR A 478 -39.35 -11.43 -27.04
C THR A 478 -38.88 -12.05 -25.74
N ASN A 479 -38.57 -13.36 -25.74
CA ASN A 479 -38.03 -14.04 -24.56
C ASN A 479 -36.64 -13.50 -24.18
N ASN A 480 -35.80 -13.21 -25.17
CA ASN A 480 -34.48 -12.63 -24.94
C ASN A 480 -34.60 -11.20 -24.41
N LEU A 481 -35.52 -10.40 -24.95
CA LEU A 481 -35.79 -9.05 -24.44
C LEU A 481 -36.23 -9.08 -22.96
N ASP A 482 -37.11 -10.01 -22.56
CA ASP A 482 -37.50 -10.17 -21.16
C ASP A 482 -36.31 -10.50 -20.24
N ARG A 483 -35.37 -11.36 -20.69
CA ARG A 483 -34.13 -11.65 -19.95
C ARG A 483 -33.24 -10.41 -19.80
N TYR A 484 -33.08 -9.63 -20.86
CA TYR A 484 -32.33 -8.37 -20.80
C TYR A 484 -32.99 -7.37 -19.86
N GLN A 485 -34.32 -7.25 -19.89
CA GLN A 485 -35.07 -6.36 -18.98
C GLN A 485 -34.92 -6.80 -17.52
N LYS A 486 -34.97 -8.11 -17.22
CA LYS A 486 -34.68 -8.65 -15.88
C LYS A 486 -33.26 -8.33 -15.42
N THR A 487 -32.28 -8.47 -16.31
CA THR A 487 -30.87 -8.16 -16.02
C THR A 487 -30.66 -6.65 -15.82
N PHE A 488 -31.37 -5.82 -16.58
CA PHE A 488 -31.33 -4.35 -16.48
C PHE A 488 -31.81 -3.83 -15.12
N VAL A 489 -32.76 -4.51 -14.47
CA VAL A 489 -33.15 -4.16 -13.09
C VAL A 489 -31.96 -4.27 -12.13
N GLN A 490 -31.12 -5.29 -12.29
CA GLN A 490 -29.96 -5.51 -11.44
C GLN A 490 -28.75 -4.66 -11.86
N PHE A 491 -28.58 -4.41 -13.15
CA PHE A 491 -27.48 -3.62 -13.72
C PHE A 491 -28.00 -2.52 -14.67
N PRO A 492 -28.66 -1.48 -14.12
CA PRO A 492 -29.28 -0.43 -14.93
C PRO A 492 -28.26 0.46 -15.65
N TYR A 493 -26.99 0.37 -15.25
CA TYR A 493 -25.89 1.14 -15.82
C TYR A 493 -24.99 0.31 -16.74
N SER A 494 -25.27 -0.97 -17.02
CA SER A 494 -24.41 -1.79 -17.87
C SER A 494 -24.52 -1.39 -19.34
N SER A 495 -23.41 -1.03 -19.98
CA SER A 495 -23.39 -0.67 -21.41
C SER A 495 -23.91 -1.82 -22.27
N GLU A 496 -23.45 -3.04 -21.97
CA GLU A 496 -23.73 -4.25 -22.74
C GLU A 496 -25.22 -4.61 -22.68
N VAL A 497 -25.83 -4.52 -21.49
CA VAL A 497 -27.26 -4.76 -21.30
C VAL A 497 -28.09 -3.72 -22.04
N ILE A 498 -27.72 -2.44 -21.96
CA ILE A 498 -28.46 -1.35 -22.61
C ILE A 498 -28.39 -1.47 -24.13
N ILE A 499 -27.19 -1.71 -24.69
CA ILE A 499 -27.01 -1.92 -26.13
C ILE A 499 -27.88 -3.10 -26.58
N GLY A 500 -27.84 -4.22 -25.86
CA GLY A 500 -28.67 -5.40 -26.18
C GLY A 500 -30.18 -5.10 -26.17
N ILE A 501 -30.69 -4.36 -25.18
CA ILE A 501 -32.11 -3.96 -25.16
C ILE A 501 -32.47 -3.15 -26.40
N LEU A 502 -31.64 -2.17 -26.77
CA LEU A 502 -31.90 -1.31 -27.92
C LEU A 502 -31.83 -2.09 -29.25
N GLU A 503 -30.90 -3.04 -29.39
CA GLU A 503 -30.85 -3.97 -30.53
C GLU A 503 -32.17 -4.73 -30.67
N TYR A 504 -32.74 -5.25 -29.57
CA TYR A 504 -34.02 -5.95 -29.59
C TYR A 504 -35.22 -5.03 -29.83
N TYR A 505 -35.20 -3.79 -29.32
CA TYR A 505 -36.24 -2.81 -29.63
C TYR A 505 -36.30 -2.52 -31.13
N ILE A 506 -35.13 -2.36 -31.77
CA ILE A 506 -35.05 -2.19 -33.23
C ILE A 506 -35.56 -3.45 -33.94
N ALA A 507 -35.08 -4.64 -33.56
CA ALA A 507 -35.45 -5.90 -34.20
C ALA A 507 -36.95 -6.22 -34.11
N LEU A 508 -37.60 -5.84 -33.00
CA LEU A 508 -39.03 -6.03 -32.76
C LEU A 508 -39.89 -4.81 -33.16
N SER A 509 -39.26 -3.73 -33.67
CA SER A 509 -39.94 -2.47 -33.97
C SER A 509 -40.77 -1.92 -32.79
N ILE A 510 -40.23 -2.01 -31.57
CA ILE A 510 -40.88 -1.54 -30.35
C ILE A 510 -40.72 -0.02 -30.22
N ASP A 511 -41.85 0.68 -30.08
CA ASP A 511 -41.91 2.12 -29.93
C ASP A 511 -42.07 2.57 -28.47
N ASN A 512 -40.98 3.13 -27.94
CA ASN A 512 -40.95 3.75 -26.62
C ASN A 512 -39.89 4.88 -26.54
N PRO A 513 -40.17 6.07 -27.11
CA PRO A 513 -39.19 7.15 -27.26
C PRO A 513 -38.58 7.61 -25.93
N THR A 514 -39.36 7.60 -24.84
CA THR A 514 -38.89 8.03 -23.52
C THR A 514 -37.85 7.07 -22.94
N LYS A 515 -38.11 5.75 -22.99
CA LYS A 515 -37.15 4.73 -22.53
C LYS A 515 -35.91 4.70 -23.43
N ILE A 516 -36.09 4.78 -24.75
CA ILE A 516 -35.00 4.78 -25.73
C ILE A 516 -34.08 5.98 -25.50
N SER A 517 -34.63 7.19 -25.39
CA SER A 517 -33.84 8.40 -25.14
C SER A 517 -33.05 8.31 -23.83
N ALA A 518 -33.64 7.76 -22.77
CA ALA A 518 -32.96 7.57 -21.50
C ALA A 518 -31.79 6.57 -21.65
N MET A 519 -32.01 5.42 -22.29
CA MET A 519 -30.99 4.41 -22.56
C MET A 519 -29.85 4.93 -23.43
N VAL A 520 -30.17 5.66 -24.51
CA VAL A 520 -29.17 6.29 -25.38
C VAL A 520 -28.27 7.24 -24.58
N SER A 521 -28.86 8.05 -23.69
CA SER A 521 -28.08 8.97 -22.85
C SER A 521 -27.07 8.27 -21.93
N LEU A 522 -27.32 7.00 -21.57
CA LEU A 522 -26.43 6.20 -20.71
C LEU A 522 -25.22 5.62 -21.45
N ILE A 523 -25.29 5.46 -22.78
CA ILE A 523 -24.25 4.76 -23.56
C ILE A 523 -23.54 5.64 -24.60
N LYS A 524 -24.14 6.76 -25.00
CA LYS A 524 -23.68 7.59 -26.13
C LYS A 524 -22.19 7.96 -26.03
N ASP A 525 -21.77 8.46 -24.87
CA ASP A 525 -20.40 8.96 -24.65
C ASP A 525 -19.55 8.02 -23.78
N MET A 526 -19.91 6.74 -23.68
CA MET A 526 -19.14 5.76 -22.91
C MET A 526 -17.93 5.26 -23.72
N PRO A 527 -16.71 5.28 -23.17
CA PRO A 527 -15.56 4.63 -23.79
C PRO A 527 -15.66 3.12 -23.55
N LEU A 528 -15.80 2.35 -24.63
CA LEU A 528 -16.02 0.89 -24.60
C LEU A 528 -14.95 0.17 -25.45
N SER A 529 -15.00 -1.16 -25.45
CA SER A 529 -14.23 -1.96 -26.40
C SER A 529 -14.65 -1.65 -27.85
N GLN A 530 -13.77 -1.89 -28.81
CA GLN A 530 -14.06 -1.60 -30.23
C GLN A 530 -15.35 -2.27 -30.70
N ASN A 531 -15.53 -3.56 -30.38
CA ASN A 531 -16.75 -4.30 -30.73
C ASN A 531 -18.02 -3.65 -30.15
N LEU A 532 -18.00 -3.24 -28.88
CA LEU A 532 -19.16 -2.61 -28.25
C LEU A 532 -19.43 -1.20 -28.80
N MET A 533 -18.39 -0.46 -29.18
CA MET A 533 -18.54 0.82 -29.87
C MET A 533 -19.19 0.62 -31.24
N ASP A 534 -18.74 -0.37 -32.02
CA ASP A 534 -19.31 -0.69 -33.33
C ASP A 534 -20.80 -1.05 -33.20
N ARG A 535 -21.16 -1.91 -32.24
CA ARG A 535 -22.56 -2.28 -31.93
C ARG A 535 -23.40 -1.07 -31.54
N ARG A 536 -22.89 -0.25 -30.62
CA ARG A 536 -23.57 0.99 -30.20
C ARG A 536 -23.82 1.91 -31.40
N ASP A 537 -22.82 2.11 -32.25
CA ASP A 537 -22.91 3.05 -33.37
C ASP A 537 -23.90 2.57 -34.43
N VAL A 538 -24.01 1.25 -34.65
CA VAL A 538 -25.07 0.64 -35.47
C VAL A 538 -26.45 0.91 -34.89
N VAL A 539 -26.65 0.68 -33.59
CA VAL A 539 -27.92 0.96 -32.88
C VAL A 539 -28.29 2.43 -33.00
N LEU A 540 -27.36 3.34 -32.71
CA LEU A 540 -27.60 4.78 -32.78
C LEU A 540 -27.98 5.21 -34.21
N LYS A 541 -27.28 4.70 -35.22
CA LYS A 541 -27.60 4.99 -36.62
C LYS A 541 -29.00 4.49 -37.00
N ALA A 542 -29.36 3.27 -36.59
CA ALA A 542 -30.68 2.70 -36.85
C ALA A 542 -31.80 3.54 -36.21
N LEU A 543 -31.63 3.97 -34.96
CA LEU A 543 -32.58 4.84 -34.27
C LEU A 543 -32.71 6.22 -34.93
N HIS A 544 -31.60 6.78 -35.45
CA HIS A 544 -31.62 8.04 -36.20
C HIS A 544 -32.30 7.92 -37.57
N THR A 545 -32.17 6.79 -38.27
CA THR A 545 -32.83 6.61 -39.59
C THR A 545 -34.36 6.46 -39.51
N HIS A 546 -34.93 6.24 -38.33
CA HIS A 546 -36.37 6.18 -38.08
C HIS A 546 -36.89 7.54 -37.56
N ASP A 547 -36.76 8.59 -38.36
CA ASP A 547 -37.01 10.01 -37.98
C ASP A 547 -38.46 10.38 -37.57
N ASN A 548 -39.39 9.42 -37.42
CA ASN A 548 -40.69 9.68 -36.78
C ASN A 548 -40.67 9.53 -35.24
N PHE A 549 -39.52 9.18 -34.63
CA PHE A 549 -39.42 8.92 -33.18
C PHE A 549 -38.91 10.06 -32.32
N ILE A 550 -38.26 11.06 -32.91
CA ILE A 550 -37.52 12.08 -32.17
C ILE A 550 -37.83 13.46 -32.77
N GLU A 551 -39.10 13.89 -32.72
CA GLU A 551 -39.36 15.33 -32.82
C GLU A 551 -38.95 16.02 -31.51
N GLU A 552 -37.98 16.90 -31.69
CA GLU A 552 -37.45 17.96 -30.82
C GLU A 552 -38.25 18.29 -29.55
N LYS A 553 -37.62 18.06 -28.39
CA LYS A 553 -37.53 19.12 -27.36
C LYS A 553 -36.13 19.18 -26.77
N SER A 554 -35.27 19.87 -27.49
CA SER A 554 -34.13 20.59 -26.92
C SER A 554 -34.62 21.88 -26.26
N ALA A 555 -35.01 21.82 -24.98
CA ALA A 555 -34.96 22.99 -24.10
C ALA A 555 -35.02 22.61 -22.62
N THR A 556 -33.91 22.89 -21.93
CA THR A 556 -33.82 23.31 -20.52
C THR A 556 -34.07 22.30 -19.39
N SER A 557 -32.97 21.99 -18.68
CA SER A 557 -32.89 21.75 -17.22
C SER A 557 -33.62 20.55 -16.57
N ALA A 558 -33.83 19.43 -17.26
CA ALA A 558 -34.47 18.23 -16.65
C ALA A 558 -33.61 16.93 -16.64
N ASN A 559 -32.31 17.02 -16.92
CA ASN A 559 -31.44 15.84 -17.09
C ASN A 559 -31.01 15.12 -15.80
N SER A 560 -31.47 15.52 -14.61
CA SER A 560 -31.14 14.85 -13.34
C SER A 560 -32.33 14.20 -12.61
N THR A 561 -33.56 14.52 -13.00
CA THR A 561 -34.79 14.04 -12.33
C THR A 561 -35.49 12.93 -13.10
N LEU A 562 -35.38 12.87 -14.43
CA LEU A 562 -36.03 11.84 -15.25
C LEU A 562 -35.33 10.48 -15.21
N VAL A 563 -33.99 10.46 -15.12
CA VAL A 563 -33.21 9.23 -14.89
C VAL A 563 -33.56 8.60 -13.54
N LYS A 564 -33.95 9.40 -12.53
CA LYS A 564 -34.34 8.89 -11.22
C LYS A 564 -35.62 8.05 -11.26
N HIS A 565 -36.63 8.42 -12.06
CA HIS A 565 -37.92 7.71 -12.07
C HIS A 565 -37.94 6.40 -12.86
N VAL A 566 -37.04 6.18 -13.82
CA VAL A 566 -36.93 4.90 -14.53
C VAL A 566 -36.23 3.83 -13.67
N ILE A 567 -35.50 4.24 -12.63
CA ILE A 567 -34.59 3.40 -11.83
C ILE A 567 -35.04 3.31 -10.35
N THR A 568 -36.30 3.65 -10.01
CA THR A 568 -36.75 3.79 -8.59
C THR A 568 -37.22 2.52 -7.88
N ASN A 569 -37.16 1.32 -8.48
CA ASN A 569 -37.47 0.10 -7.74
C ASN A 569 -36.19 -0.69 -7.45
N GLU A 570 -35.78 -0.64 -6.16
CA GLU A 570 -34.75 -1.48 -5.54
C GLU A 570 -33.36 -1.47 -6.21
N GLN A 571 -32.70 -0.31 -6.20
CA GLN A 571 -31.27 -0.24 -6.56
C GLN A 571 -30.45 -1.02 -5.52
N ARG A 572 -29.52 -1.86 -6.00
CA ARG A 572 -28.50 -2.45 -5.12
C ARG A 572 -27.74 -1.31 -4.42
N PRO A 573 -27.69 -1.26 -3.08
CA PRO A 573 -26.97 -0.23 -2.37
C PRO A 573 -25.48 -0.32 -2.74
N PHE A 574 -24.88 0.80 -3.08
CA PHE A 574 -23.43 0.90 -3.17
C PHE A 574 -22.87 0.71 -1.75
N LYS A 575 -22.39 -0.50 -1.46
CA LYS A 575 -21.86 -0.83 -0.13
C LYS A 575 -20.54 -0.11 0.06
N THR A 576 -20.54 1.04 0.73
CA THR A 576 -19.30 1.66 1.21
C THR A 576 -18.48 0.61 1.95
N LEU A 577 -17.23 0.46 1.55
CA LEU A 577 -16.37 -0.59 2.09
C LEU A 577 -16.20 -0.38 3.59
N PRO A 578 -16.17 -1.46 4.38
CA PRO A 578 -15.75 -1.35 5.76
C PRO A 578 -14.32 -0.82 5.78
N THR A 579 -14.12 0.35 6.40
CA THR A 579 -12.82 0.74 6.91
C THR A 579 -12.49 -0.26 8.02
N LYS A 580 -11.61 -1.24 7.75
CA LYS A 580 -11.11 -2.16 8.77
C LYS A 580 -10.69 -1.42 10.02
#